data_AF-A0A9P7J3C8-F1
#
_entry.id   AF-A0A9P7J3C8-F1
#
_cell.length_a   1.000
_cell.length_b   1.000
_cell.length_c   1.000
_cell.angle_alpha   90.00
_cell.angle_beta   90.00
_cell.angle_gamma   90.00
#
_symmetry.space_group_name_H-M   'P 1'
#
loop_
_entity.id
_entity.type
_entity.pdbx_description
1 polymer ?
#
loop_
_entity_poly.entity_id
_entity_poly.type
_entity_poly.pdbx_seq_one_letter_code
_entity_poly.pdbx_strand_id
1 'polypeptide(L)'
;NPLPLEGEILSLAFNLIVTLCTESIGLAHGISLRSALASESRLRFNTNLRLLTAARGWCNPNGVLFNGISAVLLIISYTSASLVVCPNYSLTYQNLAIAGISLLVLGIALLLQVMIALSGMRAVKILTWSSSPFDLTAALVHHTQLTPATFRCMRCVSDLDAFGGPAKPSDIQPSAWHAHPNIRKVVIFLWVIVAACAGWAALSTYIQRKDYANMGALMWSFLPNMQSSYIAYDLPGVNFGEVWILLLVNMAVIQGSLTLGLHCSELIANVIRDETQWRSATGRKGLRTATNSILTHPICLVLFATKPFLHWIFGLSFSSCILPRFALYAYVKLLRRFHTLTQIWNLCIALFIFASFFTFVALRRPRGPQPAAYGHLQTLANLVDEWSPVMWWGHK
;
A
#
# COMPACT_ATOMS: atom_id res chain seq x y z
N ASN A 1 -4.24 3.56 -30.44
CA ASN A 1 -3.10 4.51 -30.40
C ASN A 1 -2.71 4.78 -28.96
N PRO A 2 -1.42 4.93 -28.67
CA PRO A 2 -0.98 5.34 -27.34
C PRO A 2 -1.50 6.74 -27.01
N LEU A 3 -1.70 7.05 -25.73
CA LEU A 3 -1.94 8.44 -25.33
C LEU A 3 -0.73 9.30 -25.75
N PRO A 4 -0.94 10.56 -26.18
CA PRO A 4 0.18 11.49 -26.29
C PRO A 4 0.90 11.55 -24.94
N LEU A 5 2.22 11.83 -24.94
CA LEU A 5 3.07 11.87 -23.74
C LEU A 5 2.43 12.69 -22.60
N GLU A 6 1.75 13.77 -22.95
CA GLU A 6 0.98 14.63 -22.04
C GLU A 6 -0.10 13.87 -21.27
N GLY A 7 -0.83 12.97 -21.92
CA GLY A 7 -1.85 12.12 -21.29
C GLY A 7 -1.26 11.13 -20.30
N GLU A 8 -0.08 10.58 -20.59
CA GLU A 8 0.60 9.66 -19.68
C GLU A 8 1.16 10.38 -18.45
N ILE A 9 1.73 11.59 -18.65
CA ILE A 9 2.15 12.46 -17.55
C ILE A 9 0.96 12.84 -16.67
N LEU A 10 -0.19 13.18 -17.28
CA LEU A 10 -1.41 13.50 -16.55
C LEU A 10 -1.92 12.31 -15.74
N SER A 11 -1.90 11.11 -16.32
CA SER A 11 -2.27 9.86 -15.63
C SER A 11 -1.38 9.58 -14.43
N LEU A 12 -0.06 9.75 -14.57
CA LEU A 12 0.89 9.63 -13.46
C LEU A 12 0.63 10.69 -12.37
N ALA A 13 0.36 11.93 -12.77
CA ALA A 13 0.03 13.02 -11.83
C ALA A 13 -1.24 12.73 -11.03
N PHE A 14 -2.30 12.20 -11.65
CA PHE A 14 -3.50 11.77 -10.94
C PHE A 14 -3.19 10.66 -9.93
N ASN A 15 -2.42 9.64 -10.31
CA ASN A 15 -2.03 8.57 -9.39
C ASN A 15 -1.21 9.11 -8.21
N LEU A 16 -0.33 10.09 -8.43
CA LEU A 16 0.43 10.76 -7.37
C LEU A 16 -0.48 11.55 -6.42
N ILE A 17 -1.42 12.34 -6.94
CA ILE A 17 -2.39 13.09 -6.14
C ILE A 17 -3.25 12.13 -5.30
N VAL A 18 -3.76 11.05 -5.91
CA VAL A 18 -4.55 10.04 -5.20
C VAL A 18 -3.71 9.36 -4.11
N THR A 19 -2.44 9.07 -4.38
CA THR A 19 -1.53 8.56 -3.34
C THR A 19 -1.39 9.56 -2.20
N LEU A 20 -1.10 10.83 -2.48
CA LEU A 20 -0.98 11.87 -1.45
C LEU A 20 -2.23 11.98 -0.57
N CYS A 21 -3.42 12.01 -1.18
CA CYS A 21 -4.68 12.08 -0.47
C CYS A 21 -4.93 10.81 0.38
N THR A 22 -4.80 9.64 -0.22
CA THR A 22 -5.10 8.35 0.45
C THR A 22 -4.10 8.03 1.57
N GLU A 23 -2.83 8.41 1.41
CA GLU A 23 -1.84 8.31 2.49
C GLU A 23 -2.17 9.26 3.63
N SER A 24 -2.49 10.53 3.34
CA SER A 24 -2.83 11.51 4.38
C SER A 24 -4.07 11.09 5.19
N ILE A 25 -5.11 10.61 4.51
CA ILE A 25 -6.32 10.07 5.16
C ILE A 25 -5.97 8.81 5.95
N GLY A 26 -5.16 7.92 5.36
CA GLY A 26 -4.70 6.70 6.00
C GLY A 26 -3.89 6.93 7.27
N LEU A 27 -3.09 8.01 7.33
CA LEU A 27 -2.36 8.42 8.53
C LEU A 27 -3.31 8.88 9.64
N ALA A 28 -4.27 9.75 9.32
CA ALA A 28 -5.28 10.21 10.29
C ALA A 28 -6.11 9.03 10.84
N HIS A 29 -6.60 8.16 9.94
CA HIS A 29 -7.33 6.94 10.32
C HIS A 29 -6.46 5.99 11.15
N GLY A 30 -5.20 5.80 10.77
CA GLY A 30 -4.26 4.94 11.49
C GLY A 30 -3.96 5.43 12.90
N ILE A 31 -3.84 6.75 13.12
CA ILE A 31 -3.68 7.34 14.46
C ILE A 31 -4.92 7.10 15.32
N SER A 32 -6.11 7.29 14.75
CA SER A 32 -7.37 7.01 15.44
C SER A 32 -7.49 5.53 15.81
N LEU A 33 -7.24 4.61 14.87
CA LEU A 33 -7.30 3.18 15.09
C LEU A 33 -6.30 2.71 16.17
N ARG A 34 -5.06 3.24 16.15
CA ARG A 34 -4.06 2.94 17.19
C ARG A 34 -4.55 3.39 18.57
N SER A 35 -5.13 4.59 18.66
CA SER A 35 -5.70 5.10 19.91
C SER A 35 -6.88 4.25 20.39
N ALA A 36 -7.70 3.74 19.46
CA ALA A 36 -8.83 2.86 19.77
C ALA A 36 -8.33 1.54 20.37
N LEU A 37 -7.36 0.92 19.71
CA LEU A 37 -6.75 -0.32 20.18
C LEU A 37 -6.01 -0.15 21.51
N ALA A 38 -5.43 1.01 21.76
CA ALA A 38 -4.82 1.36 23.05
C ALA A 38 -5.88 1.42 24.16
N SER A 39 -7.00 2.12 23.94
CA SER A 39 -8.09 2.17 24.92
C SER A 39 -8.72 0.81 25.22
N GLU A 40 -8.58 -0.16 24.30
CA GLU A 40 -9.04 -1.54 24.47
C GLU A 40 -7.97 -2.48 25.05
N SER A 41 -6.77 -2.00 25.38
CA SER A 41 -5.62 -2.82 25.82
C SER A 41 -5.20 -3.91 24.81
N ARG A 42 -5.53 -3.73 23.52
CA ARG A 42 -5.25 -4.70 22.44
C ARG A 42 -4.07 -4.28 21.55
N LEU A 43 -3.52 -3.10 21.78
CA LEU A 43 -2.38 -2.57 21.03
C LEU A 43 -1.07 -3.23 21.50
N ARG A 44 -0.57 -4.19 20.72
CA ARG A 44 0.73 -4.86 20.99
C ARG A 44 1.91 -4.22 20.26
N PHE A 45 1.68 -3.80 19.03
CA PHE A 45 2.67 -3.16 18.17
C PHE A 45 2.26 -1.74 17.86
N ASN A 46 3.24 -0.83 17.75
CA ASN A 46 3.03 0.54 17.27
C ASN A 46 2.43 0.53 15.86
N THR A 47 2.94 -0.33 14.99
CA THR A 47 2.47 -0.47 13.62
C THR A 47 1.63 -1.74 13.48
N ASN A 48 0.35 -1.58 13.12
CA ASN A 48 -0.56 -2.67 12.79
C ASN A 48 -1.06 -2.54 11.36
N LEU A 49 -1.51 -3.65 10.77
CA LEU A 49 -2.05 -3.63 9.43
C LEU A 49 -3.47 -3.05 9.46
N ARG A 50 -3.58 -1.73 9.22
CA ARG A 50 -4.79 -0.92 9.42
C ARG A 50 -6.07 -1.54 8.84
N LEU A 51 -5.97 -2.22 7.71
CA LEU A 51 -7.12 -2.82 7.01
C LEU A 51 -7.57 -4.16 7.62
N LEU A 52 -6.70 -4.86 8.35
CA LEU A 52 -6.99 -6.17 8.95
C LEU A 52 -7.08 -6.13 10.48
N THR A 53 -6.70 -5.02 11.12
CA THR A 53 -6.85 -4.83 12.56
C THR A 53 -8.02 -3.92 12.87
N ALA A 54 -8.89 -4.31 13.79
CA ALA A 54 -10.10 -3.58 14.12
C ALA A 54 -10.32 -3.47 15.64
N ALA A 55 -10.86 -2.32 16.04
CA ALA A 55 -11.42 -2.09 17.37
C ALA A 55 -12.69 -2.96 17.58
N ARG A 56 -13.12 -3.09 18.82
CA ARG A 56 -14.31 -3.85 19.20
C ARG A 56 -15.57 -3.15 18.68
N GLY A 57 -16.52 -3.96 18.23
CA GLY A 57 -17.78 -3.50 17.62
C GLY A 57 -17.68 -3.44 16.10
N TRP A 58 -18.58 -4.16 15.42
CA TRP A 58 -18.54 -4.27 13.96
C TRP A 58 -18.78 -2.92 13.25
N CYS A 59 -19.73 -2.13 13.76
CA CYS A 59 -20.09 -0.80 13.25
C CYS A 59 -19.33 0.35 13.91
N ASN A 60 -18.29 0.08 14.71
CA ASN A 60 -17.41 1.14 15.19
C ASN A 60 -16.67 1.75 13.98
N PRO A 61 -16.50 3.08 13.87
CA PRO A 61 -15.70 3.69 12.80
C PRO A 61 -14.28 3.12 12.66
N ASN A 62 -13.71 2.59 13.75
CA ASN A 62 -12.43 1.88 13.78
C ASN A 62 -12.57 0.34 13.76
N GLY A 63 -13.78 -0.15 13.52
CA GLY A 63 -14.17 -1.55 13.49
C GLY A 63 -13.98 -2.21 12.11
N VAL A 64 -14.31 -3.50 12.03
CA VAL A 64 -14.06 -4.32 10.83
C VAL A 64 -14.83 -3.80 9.62
N LEU A 65 -16.08 -3.35 9.79
CA LEU A 65 -16.92 -2.89 8.67
C LEU A 65 -16.32 -1.66 8.00
N PHE A 66 -16.03 -0.62 8.78
CA PHE A 66 -15.51 0.65 8.25
C PHE A 66 -14.08 0.51 7.73
N ASN A 67 -13.26 -0.37 8.32
CA ASN A 67 -11.95 -0.72 7.74
C ASN A 67 -12.10 -1.44 6.40
N GLY A 68 -13.08 -2.36 6.27
CA GLY A 68 -13.40 -3.03 5.02
C GLY A 68 -13.92 -2.06 3.95
N ILE A 69 -14.85 -1.18 4.32
CA ILE A 69 -15.36 -0.11 3.43
C ILE A 69 -14.21 0.79 3.00
N SER A 70 -13.36 1.22 3.92
CA SER A 70 -12.18 2.06 3.61
C SER A 70 -11.24 1.36 2.63
N ALA A 71 -11.02 0.05 2.76
CA ALA A 71 -10.26 -0.76 1.80
C ALA A 71 -10.91 -0.80 0.42
N VAL A 72 -12.23 -0.99 0.33
CA VAL A 72 -12.97 -0.97 -0.95
C VAL A 72 -12.89 0.41 -1.60
N LEU A 73 -13.11 1.47 -0.83
CA LEU A 73 -13.00 2.85 -1.31
C LEU A 73 -11.59 3.15 -1.83
N LEU A 74 -10.55 2.60 -1.19
CA LEU A 74 -9.17 2.76 -1.61
C LEU A 74 -8.91 2.12 -2.97
N ILE A 75 -9.43 0.90 -3.18
CA ILE A 75 -9.38 0.20 -4.46
C ILE A 75 -10.12 1.02 -5.53
N ILE A 76 -11.31 1.52 -5.20
CA ILE A 76 -12.11 2.35 -6.11
C ILE A 76 -11.36 3.64 -6.46
N SER A 77 -10.73 4.34 -5.50
CA SER A 77 -9.96 5.57 -5.78
C SER A 77 -8.86 5.34 -6.81
N TYR A 78 -8.02 4.31 -6.63
CA TYR A 78 -6.96 4.03 -7.60
C TYR A 78 -7.53 3.54 -8.95
N THR A 79 -8.59 2.73 -8.92
CA THR A 79 -9.28 2.24 -10.13
C THR A 79 -9.82 3.40 -10.94
N SER A 80 -10.55 4.31 -10.29
CA SER A 80 -11.08 5.52 -10.89
C SER A 80 -9.96 6.39 -11.44
N ALA A 81 -8.86 6.60 -10.71
CA ALA A 81 -7.70 7.37 -11.17
C ALA A 81 -7.11 6.81 -12.48
N SER A 82 -7.04 5.47 -12.59
CA SER A 82 -6.54 4.79 -13.80
C SER A 82 -7.49 4.91 -15.00
N LEU A 83 -8.77 5.21 -14.75
CA LEU A 83 -9.82 5.39 -15.76
C LEU A 83 -10.17 6.85 -16.05
N VAL A 84 -9.58 7.82 -15.35
CA VAL A 84 -9.85 9.26 -15.55
C VAL A 84 -9.38 9.71 -16.93
N VAL A 85 -8.19 9.26 -17.36
CA VAL A 85 -7.58 9.68 -18.61
C VAL A 85 -7.90 8.64 -19.69
N CYS A 86 -8.73 9.03 -20.66
CA CYS A 86 -9.12 8.15 -21.76
C CYS A 86 -8.84 8.81 -23.11
N PRO A 87 -8.20 8.10 -24.07
CA PRO A 87 -8.10 8.60 -25.44
C PRO A 87 -9.49 8.62 -26.10
N ASN A 88 -9.88 9.77 -26.62
CA ASN A 88 -11.09 9.92 -27.42
C ASN A 88 -10.73 9.91 -28.91
N TYR A 89 -11.21 8.88 -29.62
CA TYR A 89 -11.01 8.75 -31.05
C TYR A 89 -12.18 9.39 -31.78
N SER A 90 -12.00 10.64 -32.21
CA SER A 90 -12.81 11.20 -33.29
C SER A 90 -12.23 10.75 -34.64
N LEU A 91 -13.06 10.68 -35.67
CA LEU A 91 -12.67 10.28 -37.03
C LEU A 91 -11.53 11.13 -37.62
N THR A 92 -11.31 12.33 -37.07
CA THR A 92 -10.33 13.31 -37.58
C THR A 92 -9.21 13.68 -36.61
N TYR A 93 -9.37 13.48 -35.30
CA TYR A 93 -8.37 13.88 -34.29
C TYR A 93 -8.35 12.95 -33.08
N GLN A 94 -7.15 12.71 -32.55
CA GLN A 94 -6.94 12.06 -31.25
C GLN A 94 -6.90 13.14 -30.18
N ASN A 95 -7.96 13.24 -29.39
CA ASN A 95 -8.02 14.17 -28.28
C ASN A 95 -7.97 13.41 -26.96
N LEU A 96 -7.30 14.01 -25.98
CA LEU A 96 -7.36 13.57 -24.60
C LEU A 96 -8.75 13.90 -24.04
N ALA A 97 -9.46 12.90 -23.50
CA ALA A 97 -10.72 13.14 -22.81
C ALA A 97 -10.62 12.73 -21.34
N ILE A 98 -11.29 13.50 -20.50
CA ILE A 98 -11.44 13.23 -19.07
C ILE A 98 -12.76 12.49 -18.88
N ALA A 99 -12.70 11.27 -18.34
CA ALA A 99 -13.88 10.48 -18.03
C ALA A 99 -14.56 11.03 -16.77
N GLY A 100 -15.61 11.85 -16.98
CA GLY A 100 -16.33 12.51 -15.89
C GLY A 100 -16.91 11.56 -14.84
N ILE A 101 -17.40 10.38 -15.25
CA ILE A 101 -17.92 9.37 -14.32
C ILE A 101 -16.81 8.87 -13.38
N SER A 102 -15.62 8.56 -13.93
CA SER A 102 -14.48 8.09 -13.14
C SER A 102 -14.00 9.18 -12.17
N LEU A 103 -13.98 10.44 -12.59
CA LEU A 103 -13.61 11.57 -11.73
C LEU A 103 -14.63 11.78 -10.60
N LEU A 104 -15.93 11.66 -10.89
CA LEU A 104 -16.99 11.76 -9.88
C LEU A 104 -16.88 10.63 -8.84
N VAL A 105 -16.69 9.38 -9.30
CA VAL A 105 -16.50 8.22 -8.42
C VAL A 105 -15.25 8.38 -7.55
N LEU A 106 -14.15 8.90 -8.11
CA LEU A 106 -12.95 9.23 -7.35
C LEU A 106 -13.23 10.24 -6.23
N GLY A 107 -13.93 11.34 -6.55
CA GLY A 107 -14.29 12.36 -5.57
C GLY A 107 -15.16 11.82 -4.43
N ILE A 108 -16.19 11.03 -4.77
CA ILE A 108 -17.07 10.37 -3.78
C ILE A 108 -16.25 9.42 -2.90
N ALA A 109 -15.37 8.61 -3.50
CA ALA A 109 -14.57 7.64 -2.75
C ALA A 109 -13.64 8.33 -1.74
N LEU A 110 -12.92 9.38 -2.16
CA LEU A 110 -12.05 10.15 -1.29
C LEU A 110 -12.83 10.86 -0.18
N LEU A 111 -13.98 11.46 -0.50
CA LEU A 111 -14.84 12.11 0.49
C LEU A 111 -15.31 11.12 1.56
N LEU A 112 -15.78 9.94 1.15
CA LEU A 112 -16.20 8.89 2.09
C LEU A 112 -15.04 8.41 2.97
N GLN A 113 -13.84 8.26 2.42
CA GLN A 113 -12.65 7.91 3.23
C GLN A 113 -12.33 8.99 4.27
N VAL A 114 -12.41 10.28 3.91
CA VAL A 114 -12.24 11.40 4.85
C VAL A 114 -13.28 11.33 5.96
N MET A 115 -14.56 11.09 5.60
CA MET A 115 -15.65 10.99 6.58
C MET A 115 -15.42 9.84 7.57
N ILE A 116 -14.93 8.68 7.10
CA ILE A 116 -14.59 7.55 7.96
C ILE A 116 -13.45 7.92 8.90
N ALA A 117 -12.37 8.52 8.39
CA ALA A 117 -11.23 8.93 9.21
C ALA A 117 -11.62 9.96 10.28
N LEU A 118 -12.42 10.97 9.92
CA LEU A 118 -12.93 11.98 10.85
C LEU A 118 -13.87 11.37 11.89
N SER A 119 -14.73 10.43 11.49
CA SER A 119 -15.61 9.71 12.41
C SER A 119 -14.80 8.89 13.42
N GLY A 120 -13.76 8.18 12.96
CA GLY A 120 -12.81 7.48 13.83
C GLY A 120 -12.14 8.43 14.82
N MET A 121 -11.64 9.58 14.35
CA MET A 121 -11.00 10.57 15.21
C MET A 121 -11.95 11.12 16.28
N ARG A 122 -13.23 11.31 15.97
CA ARG A 122 -14.24 11.75 16.94
C ARG A 122 -14.63 10.68 17.94
N ALA A 123 -14.58 9.41 17.55
CA ALA A 123 -15.00 8.29 18.39
C ALA A 123 -14.01 7.95 19.52
N VAL A 124 -12.76 8.44 19.46
CA VAL A 124 -11.69 8.02 20.37
C VAL A 124 -10.84 9.19 20.83
N LYS A 125 -10.46 9.19 22.12
CA LYS A 125 -9.47 10.12 22.65
C LYS A 125 -8.09 9.79 22.09
N ILE A 126 -7.55 10.67 21.25
CA ILE A 126 -6.23 10.49 20.63
C ILE A 126 -5.15 10.60 21.70
N LEU A 127 -4.35 9.55 21.86
CA LEU A 127 -3.31 9.48 22.89
C LEU A 127 -2.08 10.32 22.50
N THR A 128 -1.65 10.18 21.25
CA THR A 128 -0.56 10.96 20.66
C THR A 128 -0.73 11.07 19.15
N TRP A 129 -0.34 12.20 18.60
CA TRP A 129 -0.24 12.43 17.15
C TRP A 129 1.07 11.93 16.56
N SER A 130 2.01 11.52 17.42
CA SER A 130 3.30 11.02 16.98
C SER A 130 3.18 9.64 16.32
N SER A 131 3.98 9.43 15.28
CA SER A 131 4.20 8.12 14.68
C SER A 131 5.33 7.35 15.37
N SER A 132 6.04 7.98 16.30
CA SER A 132 7.13 7.39 17.06
C SER A 132 6.60 6.28 17.99
N PRO A 133 7.18 5.06 17.96
CA PRO A 133 6.82 4.02 18.89
C PRO A 133 7.17 4.40 20.34
N PHE A 134 8.14 5.31 20.55
CA PHE A 134 8.58 5.75 21.87
C PHE A 134 7.60 6.70 22.52
N ASP A 135 7.10 7.69 21.78
CA ASP A 135 6.08 8.63 22.32
C ASP A 135 4.81 7.88 22.70
N LEU A 136 4.42 6.89 21.88
CA LEU A 136 3.26 6.06 22.16
C LEU A 136 3.49 5.16 23.38
N THR A 137 4.65 4.52 23.48
CA THR A 137 4.97 3.66 24.63
C THR A 137 5.07 4.47 25.92
N ALA A 138 5.74 5.64 25.89
CA ALA A 138 5.83 6.56 27.02
C ALA A 138 4.44 7.03 27.48
N ALA A 139 3.55 7.40 26.55
CA ALA A 139 2.19 7.79 26.87
C ALA A 139 1.40 6.63 27.52
N LEU A 140 1.55 5.39 27.03
CA LEU A 140 0.88 4.21 27.59
C LEU A 140 1.40 3.85 28.99
N VAL A 141 2.71 3.96 29.23
CA VAL A 141 3.32 3.73 30.54
C VAL A 141 2.86 4.81 31.52
N HIS A 142 2.88 6.08 31.11
CA HIS A 142 2.43 7.20 31.94
C HIS A 142 0.94 7.11 32.31
N HIS A 143 0.10 6.61 31.39
CA HIS A 143 -1.32 6.36 31.65
C HIS A 143 -1.61 5.02 32.31
N THR A 144 -0.59 4.32 32.83
CA THR A 144 -0.68 3.01 33.51
C THR A 144 -1.38 1.92 32.71
N GLN A 145 -1.50 2.08 31.38
CA GLN A 145 -2.06 1.10 30.46
C GLN A 145 -1.06 0.00 30.08
N LEU A 146 0.23 0.25 30.33
CA LEU A 146 1.32 -0.68 30.07
C LEU A 146 2.26 -0.67 31.27
N THR A 147 2.42 -1.82 31.93
CA THR A 147 3.37 -1.98 33.04
C THR A 147 4.61 -2.72 32.54
N PRO A 148 5.83 -2.20 32.79
CA PRO A 148 7.05 -2.93 32.52
C PRO A 148 7.05 -4.29 33.24
N ALA A 149 7.33 -5.36 32.51
CA ALA A 149 7.45 -6.69 33.09
C ALA A 149 8.84 -6.85 33.70
N THR A 150 8.89 -7.11 35.01
CA THR A 150 10.14 -7.36 35.73
C THR A 150 10.86 -8.60 35.16
N PHE A 151 12.20 -8.58 35.17
CA PHE A 151 13.07 -9.68 34.71
C PHE A 151 13.01 -10.03 33.21
N ARG A 152 12.40 -9.20 32.36
CA ARG A 152 12.41 -9.36 30.89
C ARG A 152 13.39 -8.45 30.15
N CYS A 153 14.35 -7.85 30.86
CA CYS A 153 15.41 -7.03 30.27
C CYS A 153 16.22 -7.86 29.25
N MET A 154 16.71 -7.19 28.21
CA MET A 154 17.58 -7.76 27.16
C MET A 154 16.94 -8.81 26.23
N ARG A 155 15.63 -9.05 26.31
CA ARG A 155 14.95 -9.99 25.43
C ARG A 155 14.41 -9.32 24.18
N CYS A 156 14.55 -10.00 23.05
CA CYS A 156 13.96 -9.53 21.80
C CYS A 156 12.47 -9.89 21.73
N VAL A 157 11.75 -9.26 20.81
CA VAL A 157 10.32 -9.55 20.57
C VAL A 157 10.05 -10.99 20.13
N SER A 158 11.04 -11.70 19.59
CA SER A 158 10.87 -13.12 19.20
C SER A 158 10.87 -14.08 20.39
N ASP A 159 11.31 -13.65 21.57
CA ASP A 159 11.44 -14.48 22.78
C ASP A 159 10.29 -14.25 23.79
N LEU A 160 9.12 -13.80 23.32
CA LEU A 160 7.98 -13.46 24.19
C LEU A 160 7.46 -14.64 25.03
N ASP A 161 7.54 -15.85 24.47
CA ASP A 161 7.03 -17.09 25.05
C ASP A 161 8.12 -17.91 25.77
N ALA A 162 9.38 -17.49 25.71
CA ALA A 162 10.45 -18.18 26.40
C ALA A 162 10.26 -17.97 27.92
N PHE A 163 10.06 -19.05 28.68
CA PHE A 163 10.10 -18.98 30.14
C PHE A 163 11.56 -18.79 30.58
N GLY A 164 11.85 -17.78 31.42
CA GLY A 164 13.17 -17.69 32.07
C GLY A 164 13.59 -16.28 32.45
N GLY A 165 14.65 -16.21 33.26
CA GLY A 165 15.27 -14.98 33.75
C GLY A 165 16.12 -14.23 32.70
N PRO A 166 17.09 -13.41 33.16
CA PRO A 166 17.79 -12.44 32.32
C PRO A 166 18.48 -13.10 31.12
N ALA A 167 18.36 -12.45 29.95
CA ALA A 167 18.99 -12.92 28.70
C ALA A 167 20.30 -12.16 28.43
N LYS A 168 21.28 -12.85 27.83
CA LYS A 168 22.51 -12.20 27.35
C LYS A 168 22.24 -11.47 26.02
N PRO A 169 22.89 -10.33 25.77
CA PRO A 169 22.85 -9.69 24.45
C PRO A 169 23.34 -10.66 23.36
N SER A 170 22.70 -10.61 22.20
CA SER A 170 23.12 -11.34 20.99
C SER A 170 23.71 -10.36 19.98
N ASP A 171 24.79 -10.76 19.32
CA ASP A 171 25.44 -9.97 18.27
C ASP A 171 24.57 -9.83 17.01
N ILE A 172 23.70 -10.82 16.77
CA ILE A 172 22.79 -10.88 15.63
C ILE A 172 21.38 -11.08 16.16
N GLN A 173 20.49 -10.18 15.75
CA GLN A 173 19.12 -10.15 16.21
C GLN A 173 18.19 -10.78 15.17
N PRO A 174 17.02 -11.30 15.57
CA PRO A 174 16.08 -11.88 14.62
C PRO A 174 15.61 -10.84 13.60
N SER A 175 15.32 -11.29 12.38
CA SER A 175 14.79 -10.42 11.32
C SER A 175 13.32 -10.11 11.54
N ALA A 176 12.82 -9.05 10.90
CA ALA A 176 11.42 -8.65 10.96
C ALA A 176 10.47 -9.79 10.53
N TRP A 177 10.92 -10.61 9.57
CA TRP A 177 10.25 -11.84 9.14
C TRP A 177 9.92 -12.81 10.28
N HIS A 178 10.85 -13.00 11.23
CA HIS A 178 10.66 -13.89 12.39
C HIS A 178 9.91 -13.21 13.52
N ALA A 179 10.14 -11.91 13.70
CA ALA A 179 9.57 -11.12 14.78
C ALA A 179 8.08 -10.79 14.61
N HIS A 180 7.57 -10.69 13.37
CA HIS A 180 6.21 -10.22 13.12
C HIS A 180 5.48 -11.12 12.11
N PRO A 181 4.52 -11.98 12.54
CA PRO A 181 3.92 -12.99 11.69
C PRO A 181 3.16 -12.42 10.49
N ASN A 182 2.63 -11.19 10.61
CA ASN A 182 1.95 -10.55 9.48
C ASN A 182 2.92 -10.09 8.38
N ILE A 183 4.20 -9.82 8.69
CA ILE A 183 5.19 -9.46 7.65
C ILE A 183 5.38 -10.63 6.68
N ARG A 184 5.47 -11.85 7.20
CA ARG A 184 5.52 -13.07 6.39
C ARG A 184 4.31 -13.19 5.46
N LYS A 185 3.10 -12.95 5.98
CA LYS A 185 1.87 -12.98 5.17
C LYS A 185 1.90 -11.95 4.04
N VAL A 186 2.36 -10.72 4.34
CA VAL A 186 2.47 -9.65 3.33
C VAL A 186 3.48 -10.01 2.24
N VAL A 187 4.67 -10.50 2.60
CA VAL A 187 5.68 -10.88 1.60
C VAL A 187 5.20 -12.04 0.73
N ILE A 188 4.58 -13.07 1.31
CA ILE A 188 3.97 -14.17 0.53
C ILE A 188 2.91 -13.62 -0.42
N PHE A 189 2.07 -12.71 0.04
CA PHE A 189 1.04 -12.07 -0.79
C PHE A 189 1.65 -11.28 -1.97
N LEU A 190 2.75 -10.54 -1.75
CA LEU A 190 3.46 -9.86 -2.84
C LEU A 190 3.97 -10.84 -3.89
N TRP A 191 4.55 -11.97 -3.49
CA TRP A 191 5.01 -13.00 -4.43
C TRP A 191 3.86 -13.68 -5.17
N VAL A 192 2.71 -13.89 -4.53
CA VAL A 192 1.49 -14.38 -5.20
C VAL A 192 1.01 -13.39 -6.27
N ILE A 193 1.05 -12.09 -6.00
CA ILE A 193 0.71 -11.06 -7.00
C ILE A 193 1.68 -11.10 -8.18
N VAL A 194 2.99 -11.27 -7.94
CA VAL A 194 4.00 -11.41 -9.01
C VAL A 194 3.70 -12.64 -9.87
N ALA A 195 3.45 -13.80 -9.25
CA ALA A 195 3.12 -15.03 -9.97
C ALA A 195 1.83 -14.90 -10.78
N ALA A 196 0.79 -14.27 -10.21
CA ALA A 196 -0.46 -14.00 -10.90
C ALA A 196 -0.27 -13.06 -12.10
N CYS A 197 0.55 -12.01 -11.95
CA CYS A 197 0.89 -11.08 -13.03
C CYS A 197 1.69 -11.77 -14.14
N ALA A 198 2.66 -12.62 -13.79
CA ALA A 198 3.41 -13.42 -14.75
C ALA A 198 2.51 -14.40 -15.52
N GLY A 199 1.59 -15.08 -14.81
CA GLY A 199 0.60 -15.97 -15.41
C GLY A 199 -0.32 -15.23 -16.38
N TRP A 200 -0.79 -14.02 -16.01
CA TRP A 200 -1.58 -13.17 -16.90
C TRP A 200 -0.79 -12.71 -18.13
N ALA A 201 0.47 -12.30 -17.97
CA ALA A 201 1.35 -11.91 -19.07
C ALA A 201 1.59 -13.08 -20.06
N ALA A 202 1.88 -14.27 -19.54
CA ALA A 202 2.13 -15.48 -20.32
C ALA A 202 0.88 -15.93 -21.07
N LEU A 203 -0.28 -15.96 -20.39
CA LEU A 203 -1.56 -16.31 -21.02
C LEU A 203 -1.93 -15.34 -22.14
N SER A 204 -1.77 -14.03 -21.91
CA SER A 204 -2.03 -13.00 -22.91
C SER A 204 -1.10 -13.16 -24.12
N THR A 205 0.19 -13.45 -23.89
CA THR A 205 1.15 -13.73 -24.96
C THR A 205 0.78 -14.98 -25.77
N TYR A 206 0.31 -16.02 -25.09
CA TYR A 206 -0.13 -17.26 -25.74
C TYR A 206 -1.36 -17.05 -26.62
N ILE A 207 -2.41 -16.38 -26.10
CA ILE A 207 -3.63 -16.08 -26.86
C ILE A 207 -3.31 -15.25 -28.10
N GLN A 208 -2.50 -14.20 -27.95
CA GLN A 208 -2.14 -13.36 -29.09
C GLN A 208 -1.41 -14.14 -30.19
N ARG A 209 -0.44 -15.00 -29.83
CA ARG A 209 0.28 -15.82 -30.80
C ARG A 209 -0.62 -16.80 -31.52
N LYS A 210 -1.63 -17.34 -30.84
CA LYS A 210 -2.59 -18.27 -31.44
C LYS A 210 -3.52 -17.57 -32.43
N ASP A 211 -4.05 -16.41 -32.06
CA ASP A 211 -5.03 -15.69 -32.89
C ASP A 211 -4.37 -14.92 -34.04
N TYR A 212 -3.10 -14.54 -33.89
CA TYR A 212 -2.35 -13.75 -34.86
C TYR A 212 -1.00 -14.38 -35.18
N ALA A 213 -1.01 -15.64 -35.65
CA ALA A 213 0.17 -16.47 -35.93
C ALA A 213 1.26 -15.81 -36.83
N ASN A 214 0.94 -14.72 -37.53
CA ASN A 214 1.84 -13.98 -38.41
C ASN A 214 2.25 -12.58 -37.91
N MET A 215 1.81 -12.13 -36.74
CA MET A 215 2.31 -10.88 -36.16
C MET A 215 3.69 -11.12 -35.54
N GLY A 216 4.67 -10.29 -35.92
CA GLY A 216 6.08 -10.43 -35.56
C GLY A 216 6.37 -10.47 -34.05
N ALA A 217 7.64 -10.71 -33.72
CA ALA A 217 8.11 -10.83 -32.34
C ALA A 217 7.66 -9.65 -31.45
N LEU A 218 7.49 -9.93 -30.16
CA LEU A 218 7.06 -8.98 -29.13
C LEU A 218 8.07 -7.81 -29.08
N MET A 219 7.72 -6.67 -29.70
CA MET A 219 8.57 -5.49 -29.68
C MET A 219 8.49 -4.85 -28.29
N TRP A 220 9.64 -4.78 -27.62
CA TRP A 220 9.74 -4.23 -26.27
C TRP A 220 9.73 -2.71 -26.29
N SER A 221 8.90 -2.11 -25.44
CA SER A 221 8.83 -0.67 -25.23
C SER A 221 8.38 -0.37 -23.80
N PHE A 222 8.95 0.65 -23.19
CA PHE A 222 8.55 1.07 -21.84
C PHE A 222 7.19 1.76 -21.85
N LEU A 223 6.95 2.66 -22.81
CA LEU A 223 5.64 3.26 -23.05
C LEU A 223 4.89 2.52 -24.17
N PRO A 224 3.55 2.45 -24.13
CA PRO A 224 2.77 1.93 -25.24
C PRO A 224 3.10 2.69 -26.52
N ASN A 225 3.28 1.98 -27.64
CA ASN A 225 3.51 2.57 -28.96
C ASN A 225 2.60 1.91 -30.02
N MET A 226 2.59 2.43 -31.25
CA MET A 226 1.74 1.87 -32.31
C MET A 226 2.12 0.43 -32.73
N GLN A 227 3.32 -0.01 -32.40
CA GLN A 227 3.82 -1.36 -32.67
C GLN A 227 3.57 -2.31 -31.48
N SER A 228 3.00 -1.81 -30.39
CA SER A 228 2.75 -2.60 -29.19
C SER A 228 1.64 -3.60 -29.45
N SER A 229 1.95 -4.85 -29.17
CA SER A 229 1.02 -5.97 -29.21
C SER A 229 -0.10 -5.78 -28.18
N TYR A 230 -1.35 -5.92 -28.63
CA TYR A 230 -2.52 -5.79 -27.77
C TYR A 230 -3.55 -6.91 -28.01
N ILE A 231 -4.27 -7.27 -26.95
CA ILE A 231 -5.52 -8.03 -27.06
C ILE A 231 -6.66 -7.03 -26.85
N ALA A 232 -7.61 -7.03 -27.78
CA ALA A 232 -8.82 -6.23 -27.67
C ALA A 232 -10.03 -7.14 -27.44
N TYR A 233 -10.90 -6.77 -26.50
CA TYR A 233 -12.23 -7.35 -26.39
C TYR A 233 -13.27 -6.25 -26.26
N ASP A 234 -14.42 -6.49 -26.86
CA ASP A 234 -15.56 -5.61 -26.79
C ASP A 234 -16.38 -5.99 -25.55
N LEU A 235 -16.67 -5.01 -24.68
CA LEU A 235 -17.48 -5.24 -23.49
C LEU A 235 -18.96 -5.38 -23.89
N PRO A 236 -19.63 -6.49 -23.54
CA PRO A 236 -21.05 -6.65 -23.81
C PRO A 236 -21.86 -5.68 -22.94
N GLY A 237 -22.74 -4.91 -23.57
CA GLY A 237 -23.66 -4.02 -22.85
C GLY A 237 -24.61 -3.31 -23.80
N VAL A 238 -25.87 -3.18 -23.39
CA VAL A 238 -26.91 -2.48 -24.16
C VAL A 238 -26.89 -0.99 -23.81
N ASN A 239 -26.63 -0.66 -22.54
CA ASN A 239 -26.62 0.70 -22.02
C ASN A 239 -25.21 1.18 -21.67
N PHE A 240 -24.91 2.45 -21.91
CA PHE A 240 -23.62 3.07 -21.60
C PHE A 240 -23.26 2.97 -20.10
N GLY A 241 -24.24 3.10 -19.20
CA GLY A 241 -24.02 2.99 -17.76
C GLY A 241 -23.59 1.59 -17.31
N GLU A 242 -24.20 0.54 -17.85
CA GLU A 242 -23.86 -0.86 -17.55
C GLU A 242 -22.41 -1.17 -17.93
N VAL A 243 -21.98 -0.69 -19.10
CA VAL A 243 -20.60 -0.89 -19.58
C VAL A 243 -19.58 -0.24 -18.66
N TRP A 244 -19.86 0.97 -18.14
CA TRP A 244 -18.98 1.64 -17.19
C TRP A 244 -18.92 0.94 -15.84
N ILE A 245 -20.05 0.45 -15.33
CA ILE A 245 -20.07 -0.33 -14.08
C ILE A 245 -19.27 -1.61 -14.26
N LEU A 246 -19.47 -2.34 -15.36
CA LEU A 246 -18.72 -3.56 -15.65
C LEU A 246 -17.21 -3.29 -15.78
N LEU A 247 -16.84 -2.19 -16.44
CA LEU A 247 -15.45 -1.76 -16.55
C LEU A 247 -14.84 -1.46 -15.18
N LEU A 248 -15.53 -0.65 -14.37
CA LEU A 248 -15.07 -0.25 -13.03
C LEU A 248 -14.90 -1.46 -12.14
N VAL A 249 -15.88 -2.36 -12.10
CA VAL A 249 -15.84 -3.59 -11.29
C VAL A 249 -14.71 -4.49 -11.74
N ASN A 250 -14.57 -4.73 -13.05
CA ASN A 250 -13.50 -5.58 -13.57
C ASN A 250 -12.10 -5.00 -13.25
N MET A 251 -11.91 -3.69 -13.42
CA MET A 251 -10.67 -3.02 -13.05
C MET A 251 -10.43 -3.09 -11.54
N ALA A 252 -11.45 -2.84 -10.72
CA ALA A 252 -11.34 -2.88 -9.27
C ALA A 252 -10.94 -4.26 -8.74
N VAL A 253 -11.42 -5.35 -9.34
CA VAL A 253 -11.02 -6.71 -8.94
C VAL A 253 -9.53 -6.94 -9.20
N ILE A 254 -9.05 -6.60 -10.40
CA ILE A 254 -7.64 -6.84 -10.77
C ILE A 254 -6.74 -5.86 -10.00
N GLN A 255 -7.04 -4.57 -10.06
CA GLN A 255 -6.28 -3.51 -9.41
C GLN A 255 -6.33 -3.61 -7.90
N GLY A 256 -7.41 -4.15 -7.34
CA GLY A 256 -7.57 -4.30 -5.90
C GLY A 256 -6.50 -5.15 -5.26
N SER A 257 -6.08 -6.23 -5.93
CA SER A 257 -4.97 -7.07 -5.45
C SER A 257 -3.66 -6.26 -5.34
N LEU A 258 -3.34 -5.47 -6.36
CA LEU A 258 -2.18 -4.58 -6.38
C LEU A 258 -2.27 -3.52 -5.27
N THR A 259 -3.41 -2.80 -5.19
CA THR A 259 -3.66 -1.77 -4.18
C THR A 259 -3.47 -2.33 -2.77
N LEU A 260 -4.09 -3.47 -2.46
CA LEU A 260 -3.96 -4.11 -1.16
C LEU A 260 -2.51 -4.55 -0.89
N GLY A 261 -1.78 -5.07 -1.88
CA GLY A 261 -0.38 -5.49 -1.71
C GLY A 261 0.53 -4.32 -1.36
N LEU A 262 0.35 -3.21 -2.06
CA LEU A 262 1.12 -1.98 -1.82
C LEU A 262 0.79 -1.34 -0.48
N HIS A 263 -0.48 -1.31 -0.08
CA HIS A 263 -0.88 -0.82 1.24
C HIS A 263 -0.41 -1.73 2.36
N CYS A 264 -0.47 -3.05 2.18
CA CYS A 264 0.06 -3.99 3.17
C CYS A 264 1.58 -3.85 3.36
N SER A 265 2.31 -3.43 2.32
CA SER A 265 3.76 -3.18 2.38
C SER A 265 4.14 -2.01 3.29
N GLU A 266 3.19 -1.10 3.60
CA GLU A 266 3.39 -0.06 4.63
C GLU A 266 3.75 -0.66 5.98
N LEU A 267 3.17 -1.81 6.34
CA LEU A 267 3.48 -2.49 7.59
C LEU A 267 4.98 -2.81 7.66
N ILE A 268 5.55 -3.35 6.59
CA ILE A 268 6.98 -3.72 6.55
C ILE A 268 7.83 -2.45 6.65
N ALA A 269 7.51 -1.42 5.85
CA ALA A 269 8.27 -0.16 5.87
C ALA A 269 8.25 0.49 7.26
N ASN A 270 7.09 0.56 7.90
CA ASN A 270 6.91 1.18 9.22
C ASN A 270 7.58 0.35 10.34
N VAL A 271 7.47 -0.98 10.32
CA VAL A 271 8.16 -1.83 11.31
C VAL A 271 9.68 -1.69 11.22
N ILE A 272 10.24 -1.63 10.01
CA ILE A 272 11.68 -1.46 9.81
C ILE A 272 12.13 -0.05 10.20
N ARG A 273 11.30 0.97 9.93
CA ARG A 273 11.53 2.33 10.40
C ARG A 273 11.54 2.38 11.93
N ASP A 274 10.56 1.76 12.58
CA ASP A 274 10.44 1.72 14.04
C ASP A 274 11.68 1.04 14.68
N GLU A 275 12.17 -0.06 14.09
CA GLU A 275 13.43 -0.68 14.52
C GLU A 275 14.64 0.20 14.24
N THR A 276 14.71 0.89 13.10
CA THR A 276 15.82 1.80 12.78
C THR A 276 15.89 2.99 13.74
N GLN A 277 14.73 3.50 14.16
CA GLN A 277 14.62 4.49 15.22
C GLN A 277 15.16 3.92 16.53
N TRP A 278 14.72 2.73 16.95
CA TRP A 278 15.25 2.07 18.15
C TRP A 278 16.79 1.92 18.12
N ARG A 279 17.34 1.52 16.97
CA ARG A 279 18.79 1.37 16.79
C ARG A 279 19.57 2.67 16.91
N SER A 280 18.93 3.81 16.66
CA SER A 280 19.56 5.13 16.79
C SER A 280 19.98 5.45 18.23
N ALA A 281 19.45 4.76 19.25
CA ALA A 281 19.87 4.93 20.63
C ALA A 281 21.32 4.48 20.90
N THR A 282 21.90 3.59 20.07
CA THR A 282 23.35 3.27 20.15
C THR A 282 24.24 4.34 19.49
N GLY A 283 23.67 5.22 18.68
CA GLY A 283 24.44 6.23 17.95
C GLY A 283 24.90 7.38 18.85
N ARG A 284 25.95 8.09 18.43
CA ARG A 284 26.47 9.29 19.13
C ARG A 284 25.39 10.34 19.42
N LYS A 285 24.46 10.52 18.48
CA LYS A 285 23.34 11.48 18.57
C LYS A 285 22.22 11.04 19.51
N GLY A 286 22.16 9.75 19.86
CA GLY A 286 21.05 9.15 20.58
C GLY A 286 19.76 9.05 19.77
N LEU A 287 18.76 8.44 20.41
CA LEU A 287 17.40 8.39 19.94
C LEU A 287 16.64 9.62 20.42
N ARG A 288 16.16 10.45 19.49
CA ARG A 288 15.28 11.58 19.80
C ARG A 288 13.83 11.16 19.63
N THR A 289 13.01 11.39 20.65
CA THR A 289 11.60 11.00 20.67
C THR A 289 10.76 11.80 19.66
N ALA A 290 11.04 13.09 19.51
CA ALA A 290 10.17 14.05 18.80
C ALA A 290 10.48 14.29 17.31
N THR A 291 11.54 13.71 16.72
CA THR A 291 12.16 14.30 15.51
C THR A 291 12.32 13.37 14.33
N ASN A 292 11.32 12.56 13.96
CA ASN A 292 11.38 11.83 12.69
C ASN A 292 10.03 11.79 11.97
N SER A 293 9.90 12.65 10.95
CA SER A 293 8.82 12.59 9.98
C SER A 293 8.85 11.27 9.21
N ILE A 294 7.69 10.76 8.80
CA ILE A 294 7.57 9.60 7.88
C ILE A 294 8.42 9.79 6.62
N LEU A 295 8.63 11.04 6.19
CA LEU A 295 9.37 11.40 4.98
C LEU A 295 10.89 11.31 5.14
N THR A 296 11.44 11.23 6.36
CA THR A 296 12.89 11.17 6.54
C THR A 296 13.46 9.76 6.38
N HIS A 297 12.62 8.72 6.43
CA HIS A 297 13.09 7.35 6.31
C HIS A 297 13.10 6.88 4.84
N PRO A 298 14.24 6.41 4.29
CA PRO A 298 14.39 6.13 2.86
C PRO A 298 13.44 5.03 2.37
N ILE A 299 13.14 4.02 3.21
CA ILE A 299 12.23 2.92 2.83
C ILE A 299 10.78 3.43 2.69
N CYS A 300 10.36 4.36 3.55
CA CYS A 300 9.03 4.97 3.47
C CYS A 300 8.92 5.85 2.22
N LEU A 301 9.98 6.58 1.87
CA LEU A 301 10.05 7.37 0.64
C LEU A 301 10.00 6.48 -0.61
N VAL A 302 10.76 5.37 -0.63
CA VAL A 302 10.72 4.40 -1.74
C VAL A 302 9.30 3.85 -1.90
N LEU A 303 8.63 3.45 -0.82
CA LEU A 303 7.25 2.97 -0.88
C LEU A 303 6.29 4.05 -1.41
N PHE A 304 6.43 5.27 -0.91
CA PHE A 304 5.61 6.41 -1.30
C PHE A 304 5.74 6.73 -2.79
N ALA A 305 6.96 6.71 -3.34
CA ALA A 305 7.21 6.92 -4.77
C ALA A 305 6.78 5.73 -5.64
N THR A 306 6.94 4.51 -5.15
CA THR A 306 6.67 3.29 -5.94
C THR A 306 5.18 3.02 -6.09
N LYS A 307 4.34 3.45 -5.14
CA LYS A 307 2.87 3.32 -5.22
C LYS A 307 2.25 3.96 -6.47
N PRO A 308 2.38 5.28 -6.70
CA PRO A 308 1.79 5.92 -7.86
C PRO A 308 2.41 5.40 -9.15
N PHE A 309 3.70 5.04 -9.13
CA PHE A 309 4.40 4.46 -10.26
C PHE A 309 3.83 3.09 -10.68
N LEU A 310 3.64 2.17 -9.73
CA LEU A 310 3.08 0.84 -10.03
C LEU A 310 1.61 0.93 -10.44
N HIS A 311 0.82 1.82 -9.83
CA HIS A 311 -0.56 2.07 -10.27
C HIS A 311 -0.62 2.69 -11.66
N TRP A 312 0.32 3.58 -11.99
CA TRP A 312 0.43 4.14 -13.33
C TRP A 312 0.82 3.08 -14.37
N ILE A 313 1.85 2.25 -14.13
CA ILE A 313 2.21 1.14 -15.04
C ILE A 313 1.06 0.13 -15.19
N PHE A 314 0.33 -0.13 -14.10
CA PHE A 314 -0.89 -0.92 -14.17
C PHE A 314 -1.91 -0.27 -15.11
N GLY A 315 -2.13 1.03 -14.99
CA GLY A 315 -2.94 1.83 -15.93
C GLY A 315 -2.47 1.70 -17.38
N LEU A 316 -1.16 1.75 -17.65
CA LEU A 316 -0.59 1.57 -19.00
C LEU A 316 -0.91 0.19 -19.60
N SER A 317 -1.06 -0.83 -18.75
CA SER A 317 -1.43 -2.18 -19.17
C SER A 317 -2.87 -2.27 -19.67
N PHE A 318 -3.72 -1.31 -19.29
CA PHE A 318 -5.12 -1.22 -19.66
C PHE A 318 -5.43 0.10 -20.36
N SER A 319 -5.62 0.07 -21.68
CA SER A 319 -6.17 1.24 -22.38
C SER A 319 -7.65 1.01 -22.68
N SER A 320 -8.50 1.95 -22.29
CA SER A 320 -9.92 1.95 -22.67
C SER A 320 -10.15 3.06 -23.67
N CYS A 321 -10.82 2.76 -24.78
CA CYS A 321 -11.21 3.78 -25.73
C CYS A 321 -12.70 3.77 -26.03
N ILE A 322 -13.21 4.96 -26.33
CA ILE A 322 -14.58 5.15 -26.79
C ILE A 322 -14.53 5.18 -28.31
N LEU A 323 -15.14 4.19 -28.95
CA LEU A 323 -15.28 4.10 -30.40
C LEU A 323 -16.73 4.40 -30.79
N PRO A 324 -16.95 5.24 -31.82
CA PRO A 324 -18.27 5.34 -32.44
C PRO A 324 -18.54 4.05 -33.22
N ARG A 325 -19.59 3.30 -32.87
CA ARG A 325 -20.08 2.18 -33.68
C ARG A 325 -21.22 2.70 -34.56
N PHE A 326 -21.01 2.67 -35.87
CA PHE A 326 -22.10 2.89 -36.83
C PHE A 326 -22.98 1.63 -36.87
N ALA A 327 -24.09 1.64 -36.13
CA ALA A 327 -25.22 0.77 -36.40
C ALA A 327 -26.25 1.59 -37.19
N LEU A 328 -26.90 0.98 -38.19
CA LEU A 328 -27.66 1.63 -39.27
C LEU A 328 -28.73 2.66 -38.84
N TYR A 329 -29.11 2.74 -37.56
CA TYR A 329 -30.14 3.65 -37.04
C TYR A 329 -29.88 4.25 -35.64
N ALA A 330 -28.71 4.04 -35.01
CA ALA A 330 -28.41 4.63 -33.70
C ALA A 330 -26.91 4.79 -33.45
N TYR A 331 -26.51 5.94 -32.92
CA TYR A 331 -25.12 6.22 -32.52
C TYR A 331 -24.80 5.52 -31.19
N VAL A 332 -24.32 4.27 -31.25
CA VAL A 332 -23.90 3.54 -30.06
C VAL A 332 -22.41 3.73 -29.85
N LYS A 333 -22.01 4.29 -28.70
CA LYS A 333 -20.60 4.37 -28.28
C LYS A 333 -20.19 3.00 -27.73
N LEU A 334 -19.27 2.32 -28.40
CA LEU A 334 -18.67 1.07 -27.93
C LEU A 334 -17.45 1.40 -27.08
N LEU A 335 -17.36 0.83 -25.88
CA LEU A 335 -16.13 0.86 -25.11
C LEU A 335 -15.30 -0.38 -25.46
N ARG A 336 -14.16 -0.16 -26.10
CA ARG A 336 -13.19 -1.22 -26.38
C ARG A 336 -12.04 -1.15 -25.39
N ARG A 337 -11.66 -2.30 -24.86
CA ARG A 337 -10.54 -2.41 -23.93
C ARG A 337 -9.36 -3.10 -24.60
N PHE A 338 -8.19 -2.50 -24.47
CA PHE A 338 -6.93 -3.01 -24.94
C PHE A 338 -6.06 -3.42 -23.77
N HIS A 339 -5.51 -4.62 -23.84
CA HIS A 339 -4.49 -5.12 -22.93
C HIS A 339 -3.17 -5.08 -23.67
N THR A 340 -2.24 -4.22 -23.25
CA THR A 340 -0.94 -4.08 -23.92
C THR A 340 0.04 -5.08 -23.32
N LEU A 341 0.44 -6.09 -24.07
CA LEU A 341 1.20 -7.23 -23.54
C LEU A 341 2.55 -6.82 -22.95
N THR A 342 3.28 -5.96 -23.65
CA THR A 342 4.58 -5.46 -23.21
C THR A 342 4.46 -4.74 -21.86
N GLN A 343 3.35 -4.04 -21.62
CA GLN A 343 3.12 -3.33 -20.36
C GLN A 343 2.78 -4.25 -19.21
N ILE A 344 2.07 -5.36 -19.47
CA ILE A 344 1.83 -6.40 -18.47
C ILE A 344 3.16 -7.00 -18.03
N TRP A 345 4.08 -7.25 -18.96
CA TRP A 345 5.44 -7.69 -18.64
C TRP A 345 6.24 -6.63 -17.86
N ASN A 346 6.17 -5.35 -18.25
CA ASN A 346 6.78 -4.25 -17.49
C ASN A 346 6.27 -4.19 -16.05
N LEU A 347 4.95 -4.32 -15.86
CA LEU A 347 4.32 -4.40 -14.54
C LEU A 347 4.84 -5.59 -13.74
N CYS A 348 4.91 -6.77 -14.36
CA CYS A 348 5.42 -7.98 -13.72
C CYS A 348 6.87 -7.81 -13.25
N ILE A 349 7.74 -7.24 -14.08
CA ILE A 349 9.14 -6.96 -13.72
C ILE A 349 9.22 -5.95 -12.57
N ALA A 350 8.45 -4.86 -12.65
CA ALA A 350 8.41 -3.84 -11.60
C ALA A 350 7.92 -4.42 -10.25
N LEU A 351 6.89 -5.28 -10.28
CA LEU A 351 6.40 -6.00 -9.11
C LEU A 351 7.41 -7.00 -8.56
N PHE A 352 8.13 -7.71 -9.43
CA PHE A 352 9.21 -8.61 -9.02
C PHE A 352 10.32 -7.86 -8.29
N ILE A 353 10.76 -6.71 -8.81
CA ILE A 353 11.76 -5.84 -8.17
C ILE A 353 11.24 -5.36 -6.82
N PHE A 354 10.00 -4.88 -6.76
CA PHE A 354 9.37 -4.41 -5.53
C PHE A 354 9.26 -5.52 -4.47
N ALA A 355 8.77 -6.70 -4.85
CA ALA A 355 8.64 -7.86 -3.95
C ALA A 355 10.02 -8.33 -3.46
N SER A 356 11.02 -8.37 -4.34
CA SER A 356 12.41 -8.71 -3.99
C SER A 356 12.99 -7.72 -2.99
N PHE A 357 12.80 -6.42 -3.21
CA PHE A 357 13.26 -5.37 -2.29
C PHE A 357 12.64 -5.53 -0.89
N PHE A 358 11.31 -5.67 -0.79
CA PHE A 358 10.65 -5.85 0.50
C PHE A 358 10.97 -7.18 1.17
N THR A 359 11.19 -8.24 0.39
CA THR A 359 11.66 -9.53 0.91
C THR A 359 13.06 -9.39 1.51
N PHE A 360 13.99 -8.75 0.79
CA PHE A 360 15.34 -8.50 1.27
C PHE A 360 15.34 -7.67 2.56
N VAL A 361 14.57 -6.58 2.60
CA VAL A 361 14.42 -5.72 3.78
C VAL A 361 13.84 -6.51 4.96
N ALA A 362 12.80 -7.33 4.74
CA ALA A 362 12.16 -8.12 5.81
C ALA A 362 13.07 -9.23 6.37
N LEU A 363 13.96 -9.79 5.54
CA LEU A 363 14.91 -10.83 5.94
C LEU A 363 16.20 -10.28 6.55
N ARG A 364 16.50 -8.99 6.37
CA ARG A 364 17.69 -8.36 6.93
C ARG A 364 17.69 -8.47 8.45
N ARG A 365 18.75 -9.07 8.99
CA ARG A 365 18.97 -9.19 10.44
C ARG A 365 19.70 -7.95 10.96
N PRO A 366 19.17 -7.24 11.97
CA PRO A 366 19.90 -6.17 12.62
C PRO A 366 21.10 -6.74 13.38
N ARG A 367 22.18 -5.96 13.42
CA ARG A 367 23.41 -6.29 14.14
C ARG A 367 23.55 -5.37 15.35
N GLY A 368 24.24 -5.87 16.37
CA GLY A 368 24.61 -5.09 17.55
C GLY A 368 23.84 -5.50 18.81
N PRO A 369 24.31 -5.00 19.97
CA PRO A 369 23.95 -5.54 21.28
C PRO A 369 22.52 -5.23 21.72
N GLN A 370 21.85 -4.30 21.05
CA GLN A 370 20.45 -3.96 21.33
C GLN A 370 19.51 -5.11 20.94
N PRO A 371 18.57 -5.51 21.81
CA PRO A 371 17.52 -6.45 21.46
C PRO A 371 16.62 -5.88 20.35
N ALA A 372 16.18 -6.72 19.41
CA ALA A 372 15.21 -6.27 18.40
C ALA A 372 13.80 -6.09 19.00
N ALA A 373 13.19 -4.94 18.72
CA ALA A 373 11.89 -4.58 19.25
C ALA A 373 10.82 -4.45 18.16
N TYR A 374 11.19 -4.00 16.95
CA TYR A 374 10.29 -3.86 15.79
C TYR A 374 8.97 -3.12 16.11
N GLY A 375 9.03 -2.14 17.02
CA GLY A 375 7.86 -1.37 17.46
C GLY A 375 6.90 -2.12 18.40
N HIS A 376 7.30 -3.26 19.00
CA HIS A 376 6.50 -3.94 20.02
C HIS A 376 6.53 -3.16 21.34
N LEU A 377 5.36 -2.67 21.76
CA LEU A 377 5.25 -1.67 22.83
C LEU A 377 5.69 -2.23 24.19
N GLN A 378 5.28 -3.46 24.52
CA GLN A 378 5.70 -4.10 25.77
C GLN A 378 7.21 -4.36 25.80
N THR A 379 7.81 -4.75 24.66
CA THR A 379 9.26 -4.96 24.60
C THR A 379 9.99 -3.64 24.81
N LEU A 380 9.52 -2.54 24.20
CA LEU A 380 10.09 -1.22 24.44
C LEU A 380 9.94 -0.78 25.90
N ALA A 381 8.78 -0.99 26.53
CA ALA A 381 8.57 -0.68 27.94
C ALA A 381 9.45 -1.49 28.89
N ASN A 382 9.85 -2.71 28.51
CA ASN A 382 10.78 -3.53 29.29
C ASN A 382 12.26 -3.16 29.07
N LEU A 383 12.58 -2.46 27.99
CA LEU A 383 13.96 -2.12 27.60
C LEU A 383 14.35 -0.69 27.93
N VAL A 384 13.38 0.20 28.12
CA VAL A 384 13.60 1.62 28.44
C VAL A 384 13.40 1.82 29.93
N ASP A 385 14.50 2.12 30.62
CA ASP A 385 14.49 2.41 32.07
C ASP A 385 14.04 3.85 32.35
N GLU A 386 14.48 4.81 31.54
CA GLU A 386 14.18 6.23 31.68
C GLU A 386 13.65 6.84 30.38
N TRP A 387 12.47 7.45 30.46
CA TRP A 387 11.82 8.14 29.34
C TRP A 387 12.25 9.61 29.30
N SER A 388 13.25 9.92 28.48
CA SER A 388 13.77 11.27 28.29
C SER A 388 13.66 11.73 26.83
N PRO A 389 13.77 13.05 26.53
CA PRO A 389 13.72 13.55 25.16
C PRO A 389 14.81 12.98 24.24
N VAL A 390 15.94 12.57 24.82
CA VAL A 390 17.05 11.91 24.12
C VAL A 390 17.50 10.69 24.90
N MET A 391 17.29 9.50 24.33
CA MET A 391 17.63 8.23 24.95
C MET A 391 18.90 7.63 24.36
N TRP A 392 19.65 6.92 25.19
CA TRP A 392 20.86 6.21 24.80
C TRP A 392 20.84 4.77 25.30
N TRP A 393 21.58 3.92 24.61
CA TRP A 393 21.75 2.53 25.00
C TRP A 393 23.11 2.32 25.66
N GLY A 394 23.10 1.86 26.91
CA GLY A 394 24.29 1.66 27.73
C GLY A 394 24.78 2.94 28.42
N HIS A 395 25.89 2.83 29.13
CA HIS A 395 26.56 3.99 29.72
C HIS A 395 27.17 4.87 28.64
N LYS A 396 27.01 6.19 28.82
CA LYS A 396 27.69 7.20 28.03
C LYS A 396 28.91 7.74 28.74
#